data_AF-A0A125RBZ8-F1
#
_entry.id   AF-A0A125RBZ8-F1
#
_cell.length_a   1.000
_cell.length_b   1.000
_cell.length_c   1.000
_cell.angle_alpha   90.00
_cell.angle_beta   90.00
_cell.angle_gamma   90.00
#
_symmetry.space_group_name_H-M   'P 1'
#
loop_
_entity.id
_entity.type
_entity.pdbx_description
1 polymer ?
#
loop_
_entity_poly.entity_id
_entity_poly.type
_entity_poly.pdbx_seq_one_letter_code
_entity_poly.pdbx_strand_id
1 'polypeptide(L)'
;MAHPHIKAIESMNASSFIGIIEESKLTYVRDNLDIHLHESQVKLLKQVKKHEKAHHKRIRIKQYEKAEKTDLFKLHEGLYLKSYRKLAKKGLIEIDENPENGLPYDCSLTDYGKEILEEIARLESEWEDVVGITDDDLEVLKTLALNSFEISYNHKKKLDFIF
;
A
#
# COMPACT_ATOMS: atom_id res chain seq x y z
N MET A 1 4.43 -37.46 -5.08
CA MET A 1 4.80 -37.20 -3.67
C MET A 1 4.26 -35.83 -3.31
N ALA A 2 3.38 -35.71 -2.31
CA ALA A 2 2.88 -34.41 -1.89
C ALA A 2 4.07 -33.57 -1.37
N HIS A 3 4.32 -32.42 -2.00
CA HIS A 3 5.42 -31.53 -1.64
C HIS A 3 5.32 -31.18 -0.15
N PRO A 4 6.41 -31.22 0.65
CA PRO A 4 6.36 -30.98 2.11
C PRO A 4 5.64 -29.69 2.50
N HIS A 5 5.70 -28.68 1.65
CA HIS A 5 5.03 -27.39 1.85
C HIS A 5 3.50 -27.47 1.75
N ILE A 6 2.93 -28.40 0.96
CA ILE A 6 1.48 -28.56 0.83
C ILE A 6 0.88 -28.99 2.18
N LYS A 7 1.47 -30.01 2.82
CA LYS A 7 1.03 -30.48 4.14
C LYS A 7 1.18 -29.41 5.22
N ALA A 8 2.22 -28.57 5.13
CA ALA A 8 2.37 -27.45 6.05
C ALA A 8 1.24 -26.43 5.87
N ILE A 9 0.93 -26.06 4.63
CA ILE A 9 -0.15 -25.13 4.27
C ILE A 9 -1.50 -25.64 4.77
N GLU A 10 -1.82 -26.92 4.58
CA GLU A 10 -3.09 -27.52 5.05
C GLU A 10 -3.32 -27.39 6.57
N SER A 11 -2.25 -27.23 7.35
CA SER A 11 -2.33 -27.10 8.82
C SER A 11 -2.30 -25.66 9.35
N MET A 12 -2.22 -24.67 8.46
CA MET A 12 -2.08 -23.26 8.83
C MET A 12 -3.41 -22.60 9.21
N ASN A 13 -3.31 -21.49 9.93
CA ASN A 13 -4.43 -20.61 10.22
C ASN A 13 -4.70 -19.63 9.08
N ALA A 14 -5.89 -19.02 9.09
CA ALA A 14 -6.32 -18.06 8.06
C ALA A 14 -5.34 -16.90 7.85
N SER A 15 -4.72 -16.37 8.91
CA SER A 15 -3.76 -15.27 8.79
C SER A 15 -2.51 -15.63 7.99
N SER A 16 -2.08 -16.89 8.04
CA SER A 16 -0.93 -17.35 7.27
C SER A 16 -1.27 -17.42 5.78
N PHE A 17 -2.49 -17.86 5.43
CA PHE A 17 -2.95 -17.87 4.03
C PHE A 17 -2.98 -16.46 3.43
N ILE A 18 -3.44 -15.46 4.20
CA ILE A 18 -3.43 -14.06 3.74
C ILE A 18 -2.00 -13.62 3.36
N GLY A 19 -1.01 -13.94 4.19
CA GLY A 19 0.40 -13.63 3.91
C GLY A 19 0.92 -14.29 2.64
N ILE A 20 0.66 -15.60 2.46
CA ILE A 20 1.07 -16.37 1.27
C ILE A 20 0.42 -15.78 0.00
N ILE A 21 -0.87 -15.45 0.07
CA ILE A 21 -1.62 -14.87 -1.05
C ILE A 21 -1.06 -13.48 -1.40
N GLU A 22 -0.79 -12.63 -0.40
CA GLU A 22 -0.21 -11.30 -0.63
C GLU A 22 1.19 -11.39 -1.26
N GLU A 23 2.04 -12.29 -0.76
CA GLU A 23 3.38 -12.53 -1.30
C GLU A 23 3.34 -13.03 -2.76
N SER A 24 2.44 -13.98 -3.06
CA SER A 24 2.23 -14.50 -4.42
C SER A 24 1.86 -13.38 -5.40
N LYS A 25 0.85 -12.57 -5.04
CA LYS A 25 0.40 -11.44 -5.86
C LYS A 25 1.51 -10.42 -6.09
N LEU A 26 2.22 -10.03 -5.04
CA LEU A 26 3.32 -9.06 -5.14
C LEU A 26 4.48 -9.57 -5.98
N THR A 27 4.78 -10.87 -5.89
CA THR A 27 5.82 -11.51 -6.70
C THR A 27 5.41 -11.51 -8.17
N TYR A 28 4.18 -11.91 -8.49
CA TYR A 28 3.66 -11.88 -9.85
C TYR A 28 3.73 -10.47 -10.46
N VAL A 29 3.27 -9.45 -9.73
CA VAL A 29 3.37 -8.06 -10.20
C VAL A 29 4.81 -7.68 -10.48
N ARG A 30 5.75 -7.98 -9.57
CA ARG A 30 7.15 -7.56 -9.71
C ARG A 30 7.89 -8.26 -10.84
N ASP A 31 7.55 -9.51 -11.13
CA ASP A 31 8.18 -10.28 -12.19
C ASP A 31 7.68 -9.90 -13.59
N ASN A 32 6.48 -9.29 -13.67
CA ASN A 32 5.82 -8.94 -14.93
C ASN A 32 5.71 -7.43 -15.19
N LEU A 33 6.17 -6.58 -14.27
CA LEU A 33 6.17 -5.12 -14.45
C LEU A 33 7.34 -4.70 -15.35
N ASP A 34 7.09 -3.81 -16.30
CA ASP A 34 8.12 -3.32 -17.24
C ASP A 34 9.28 -2.56 -16.55
N ILE A 35 9.09 -2.17 -15.29
CA ILE A 35 10.15 -1.57 -14.47
C ILE A 35 10.43 -2.36 -13.19
N HIS A 36 11.70 -2.37 -12.81
CA HIS A 36 12.09 -2.93 -11.53
C HIS A 36 11.63 -2.05 -10.36
N LEU A 37 10.71 -2.59 -9.54
CA LEU A 37 10.32 -2.04 -8.24
C LEU A 37 10.46 -3.10 -7.14
N HIS A 38 11.03 -2.70 -6.00
CA HIS A 38 10.94 -3.50 -4.78
C HIS A 38 9.51 -3.46 -4.23
N GLU A 39 9.14 -4.47 -3.44
CA GLU A 39 7.82 -4.53 -2.79
C GLU A 39 7.46 -3.24 -2.04
N SER A 40 8.41 -2.72 -1.25
CA SER A 40 8.21 -1.48 -0.51
C SER A 40 7.96 -0.27 -1.41
N GLN A 41 8.51 -0.27 -2.63
CA GLN A 41 8.29 0.79 -3.63
C GLN A 41 6.91 0.68 -4.27
N VAL A 42 6.44 -0.55 -4.58
CA VAL A 42 5.07 -0.80 -5.05
C VAL A 42 4.06 -0.33 -4.01
N LYS A 43 4.25 -0.73 -2.75
CA LYS A 43 3.41 -0.31 -1.61
C LYS A 43 3.41 1.21 -1.43
N LEU A 44 4.59 1.84 -1.51
CA LEU A 44 4.73 3.28 -1.36
C LEU A 44 4.07 4.06 -2.51
N LEU A 45 4.18 3.59 -3.76
CA LEU A 45 3.54 4.22 -4.92
C LEU A 45 2.01 4.22 -4.80
N LYS A 46 1.42 3.08 -4.40
CA LYS A 46 -0.02 2.98 -4.10
C LYS A 46 -0.43 3.93 -2.95
N GLN A 47 0.45 4.11 -1.97
CA GLN A 47 0.21 5.04 -0.86
C GLN A 47 0.23 6.51 -1.32
N VAL A 48 1.09 6.90 -2.27
CA VAL A 48 1.07 8.24 -2.87
C VAL A 48 -0.28 8.52 -3.52
N LYS A 49 -0.78 7.62 -4.38
CA LYS A 49 -2.13 7.73 -4.99
C LYS A 49 -3.23 7.95 -3.96
N LYS A 50 -3.14 7.24 -2.82
CA LYS A 50 -4.07 7.42 -1.71
C LYS A 50 -3.94 8.81 -1.09
N HIS A 51 -2.72 9.26 -0.82
CA HIS A 51 -2.46 10.53 -0.14
C HIS A 51 -2.77 11.78 -0.99
N GLU A 52 -2.81 11.65 -2.31
CA GLU A 52 -3.26 12.74 -3.20
C GLU A 52 -4.73 13.11 -2.99
N LYS A 53 -5.57 12.16 -2.56
CA LYS A 53 -7.01 12.41 -2.34
C LYS A 53 -7.20 13.50 -1.28
N ALA A 54 -8.04 14.50 -1.58
CA ALA A 54 -8.23 15.68 -0.74
C ALA A 54 -8.57 15.37 0.73
N HIS A 55 -9.41 14.37 1.00
CA HIS A 55 -9.74 13.98 2.38
C HIS A 55 -8.53 13.41 3.12
N HIS A 56 -7.76 12.51 2.50
CA HIS A 56 -6.52 11.96 3.08
C HIS A 56 -5.45 13.03 3.30
N LYS A 57 -5.31 13.99 2.37
CA LYS A 57 -4.41 15.12 2.53
C LYS A 57 -4.77 15.98 3.74
N ARG A 58 -6.06 16.32 3.91
CA ARG A 58 -6.55 17.06 5.10
C ARG A 58 -6.27 16.33 6.40
N ILE A 59 -6.43 15.01 6.44
CA ILE A 59 -6.11 14.21 7.64
C ILE A 59 -4.62 14.28 7.95
N ARG A 60 -3.75 14.10 6.94
CA ARG A 60 -2.29 14.16 7.12
C ARG A 60 -1.86 15.50 7.72
N ILE A 61 -2.40 16.60 7.21
CA ILE A 61 -2.12 17.96 7.72
C ILE A 61 -2.50 18.06 9.20
N LYS A 62 -3.75 17.72 9.55
CA LYS A 62 -4.22 17.75 10.95
C LYS A 62 -3.40 16.88 11.90
N GLN A 63 -2.99 15.70 11.44
CA GLN A 63 -2.17 14.79 12.23
C GLN A 63 -0.75 15.34 12.43
N TYR A 64 -0.17 15.94 11.39
CA TYR A 64 1.13 16.58 11.47
C TYR A 64 1.13 17.82 12.38
N GLU A 65 0.06 18.62 12.36
CA GLU A 65 -0.13 19.78 13.25
C GLU A 65 -0.13 19.37 14.74
N LYS A 66 -0.71 18.21 15.06
CA LYS A 66 -0.79 17.66 16.42
C LYS A 66 0.47 16.89 16.85
N ALA A 67 1.34 16.52 15.91
CA ALA A 67 2.48 15.67 16.18
C ALA A 67 3.57 16.42 16.97
N GLU A 68 4.15 15.74 17.95
CA GLU A 68 5.31 16.25 18.67
C GLU A 68 6.56 16.13 17.79
N LYS A 69 7.17 17.26 17.43
CA LYS A 69 8.28 17.37 16.47
C LYS A 69 9.64 17.15 17.12
N THR A 70 9.78 16.04 17.84
CA THR A 70 11.01 15.63 18.52
C THR A 70 12.12 15.30 17.51
N ASP A 71 13.35 15.10 17.99
CA ASP A 71 14.46 14.69 17.11
C ASP A 71 14.24 13.31 16.48
N LEU A 72 13.59 12.40 17.21
CA LEU A 72 13.20 11.09 16.68
C LEU A 72 12.19 11.25 15.54
N PHE A 73 11.22 12.16 15.69
CA PHE A 73 10.27 12.47 14.62
C PHE A 73 10.99 12.94 13.34
N LYS A 74 11.91 13.91 13.46
CA LYS A 74 12.70 14.44 12.33
C LYS A 74 13.57 13.37 11.67
N LEU A 75 14.16 12.47 12.46
CA LEU A 75 14.93 11.34 11.95
C LEU A 75 14.05 10.43 11.07
N HIS A 76 12.87 10.05 11.56
CA HIS A 76 11.93 9.24 10.80
C HIS A 76 11.45 9.95 9.54
N GLU A 77 11.11 11.23 9.63
CA GLU A 77 10.73 12.07 8.49
C GLU A 77 11.78 12.02 7.37
N GLY A 78 13.06 12.20 7.71
CA GLY A 78 14.15 12.09 6.75
C GLY A 78 14.31 10.70 6.14
N LEU A 79 14.07 9.62 6.92
CA LEU A 79 14.08 8.24 6.41
C LEU A 79 12.92 7.98 5.43
N TYR A 80 11.72 8.50 5.73
CA TYR A 80 10.58 8.42 4.82
C TYR A 80 10.85 9.20 3.54
N LEU A 81 11.35 10.43 3.63
CA LEU A 81 11.68 11.27 2.47
C LEU A 81 12.70 10.59 1.55
N LYS A 82 13.70 9.88 2.10
CA LYS A 82 14.64 9.06 1.31
C LYS A 82 13.94 8.00 0.47
N SER A 83 12.87 7.40 0.99
CA SER A 83 12.09 6.38 0.26
C SER A 83 11.29 7.00 -0.89
N TYR A 84 10.65 8.16 -0.66
CA TYR A 84 9.98 8.91 -1.73
C TYR A 84 10.98 9.36 -2.81
N ARG A 85 12.15 9.88 -2.43
CA ARG A 85 13.20 10.27 -3.39
C ARG A 85 13.64 9.12 -4.31
N LYS A 86 13.56 7.85 -3.87
CA LYS A 86 13.82 6.69 -4.73
C LYS A 86 12.75 6.50 -5.81
N LEU A 87 11.48 6.78 -5.51
CA LEU A 87 10.40 6.78 -6.50
C LEU A 87 10.52 7.97 -7.46
N ALA A 88 10.86 9.16 -6.93
CA ALA A 88 11.05 10.36 -7.74
C ALA A 88 12.20 10.19 -8.75
N LYS A 89 13.31 9.56 -8.34
CA LYS A 89 14.42 9.21 -9.25
C LYS A 89 14.03 8.27 -10.39
N LYS A 90 12.95 7.48 -10.22
CA LYS A 90 12.39 6.62 -11.27
C LYS A 90 11.34 7.36 -12.13
N GLY A 91 11.12 8.66 -11.87
CA GLY A 91 10.14 9.47 -12.59
C GLY A 91 8.69 9.14 -12.24
N LEU A 92 8.43 8.45 -11.11
CA LEU A 92 7.09 7.98 -10.74
C LEU A 92 6.30 8.98 -9.90
N ILE A 93 7.00 9.86 -9.19
CA ILE A 93 6.39 10.87 -8.33
C ILE A 93 7.17 12.17 -8.40
N GLU A 94 6.50 13.26 -8.04
CA GLU A 94 7.10 14.54 -7.71
C GLU A 94 7.06 14.73 -6.19
N ILE A 95 8.05 15.45 -5.66
CA ILE A 95 8.15 15.77 -4.24
C ILE A 95 8.24 17.28 -4.13
N ASP A 96 7.26 17.87 -3.45
CA ASP A 96 7.32 19.24 -2.96
C ASP A 96 7.88 19.20 -1.53
N GLU A 97 9.12 19.64 -1.35
CA GLU A 97 9.77 19.68 -0.03
C GLU A 97 9.38 20.92 0.80
N ASN A 98 8.62 21.87 0.24
CA ASN A 98 8.14 23.05 0.97
C ASN A 98 6.69 23.39 0.58
N PRO A 99 5.72 22.50 0.82
CA PRO A 99 4.35 22.72 0.39
C PRO A 99 3.67 23.79 1.24
N GLU A 100 2.83 24.60 0.59
CA GLU A 100 2.06 25.66 1.27
C GLU A 100 0.99 25.13 2.25
N ASN A 101 0.79 23.81 2.30
CA ASN A 101 -0.23 23.16 3.12
C ASN A 101 0.23 22.83 4.56
N GLY A 102 1.44 23.22 4.93
CA GLY A 102 2.01 23.05 6.28
C GLY A 102 2.61 21.67 6.56
N LEU A 103 2.59 20.75 5.59
CA LEU A 103 3.34 19.49 5.67
C LEU A 103 4.84 19.76 5.49
N PRO A 104 5.71 18.87 6.01
CA PRO A 104 7.14 18.98 5.77
C PRO A 104 7.52 18.66 4.32
N TYR A 105 6.70 17.85 3.66
CA TYR A 105 6.77 17.57 2.23
C TYR A 105 5.42 17.00 1.79
N ASP A 106 5.13 17.15 0.49
CA ASP A 106 4.01 16.49 -0.16
C ASP A 106 4.47 15.78 -1.43
N CYS A 107 3.71 14.77 -1.85
CA CYS A 107 4.04 13.97 -3.01
C CYS A 107 2.83 13.82 -3.92
N SER A 108 3.09 13.87 -5.22
CA SER A 108 2.11 13.63 -6.28
C SER A 108 2.64 12.62 -7.29
N LEU A 109 1.74 11.91 -7.96
CA LEU A 109 2.09 11.03 -9.07
C LEU A 109 2.41 11.87 -10.30
N THR A 110 3.48 11.50 -11.00
CA THR A 110 3.68 11.92 -12.39
C THR A 110 2.70 11.16 -13.30
N ASP A 111 2.60 11.54 -14.57
CA ASP A 111 1.80 10.78 -15.54
C ASP A 111 2.35 9.36 -15.71
N TYR A 112 3.67 9.20 -15.79
CA TYR A 112 4.31 7.89 -15.79
C TYR A 112 4.01 7.08 -14.52
N GLY A 113 3.96 7.72 -13.36
CA GLY A 113 3.56 7.06 -12.10
C GLY A 113 2.12 6.56 -12.12
N LYS A 114 1.20 7.26 -12.80
CA LYS A 114 -0.18 6.82 -12.99
C LYS A 114 -0.26 5.63 -13.93
N GLU A 115 0.46 5.66 -15.05
CA GLU A 115 0.56 4.55 -16.01
C GLU A 115 1.05 3.27 -15.32
N ILE A 116 2.14 3.36 -14.56
CA ILE A 116 2.67 2.21 -13.79
C ILE A 116 1.65 1.69 -12.76
N LEU A 117 0.84 2.55 -12.15
CA LEU A 117 -0.21 2.11 -11.23
C LEU A 117 -1.38 1.41 -11.94
N GLU A 118 -1.69 1.80 -13.17
CA GLU A 118 -2.67 1.12 -14.02
C GLU A 118 -2.14 -0.25 -14.46
N GLU A 119 -0.87 -0.32 -14.84
CA GLU A 119 -0.20 -1.59 -15.16
C GLU A 119 -0.18 -2.53 -13.96
N ILE A 120 0.18 -2.04 -12.76
CA ILE A 120 0.12 -2.82 -11.53
C ILE A 120 -1.31 -3.34 -11.29
N ALA A 121 -2.33 -2.51 -11.48
CA ALA A 121 -3.72 -2.93 -11.27
C ALA A 121 -4.14 -4.02 -12.27
N ARG A 122 -3.73 -3.89 -13.54
CA ARG A 122 -3.94 -4.93 -14.57
C ARG A 122 -3.25 -6.25 -14.18
N LEU A 123 -1.99 -6.18 -13.76
CA LEU A 123 -1.22 -7.36 -13.33
C LEU A 123 -1.81 -8.02 -12.08
N GLU A 124 -2.37 -7.24 -11.16
CA GLU A 124 -3.10 -7.79 -10.02
C GLU A 124 -4.34 -8.57 -10.47
N SER A 125 -5.11 -8.06 -11.45
CA SER A 125 -6.25 -8.79 -12.01
C SER A 125 -5.82 -10.04 -12.79
N GLU A 126 -4.75 -9.97 -13.58
CA GLU A 126 -4.22 -11.15 -14.28
C GLU A 126 -3.72 -12.23 -13.30
N TRP A 127 -3.16 -11.82 -12.16
CA TRP A 127 -2.81 -12.76 -11.10
C TRP A 127 -4.05 -13.49 -10.56
N GLU A 128 -5.19 -12.82 -10.40
CA GLU A 128 -6.46 -13.44 -9.98
C GLU A 128 -6.88 -14.56 -10.95
N ASP A 129 -6.73 -14.32 -12.26
CA ASP A 129 -6.98 -15.32 -13.30
C ASP A 129 -6.00 -16.51 -13.21
N VAL A 130 -4.71 -16.24 -13.00
CA VAL A 130 -3.65 -17.26 -12.92
C VAL A 130 -3.85 -18.19 -11.72
N VAL A 131 -4.25 -17.65 -10.57
CA VAL A 131 -4.50 -18.45 -9.36
C VAL A 131 -5.92 -19.05 -9.33
N GLY A 132 -6.77 -18.67 -10.28
CA GLY A 132 -8.12 -19.22 -10.46
C GLY A 132 -9.14 -18.72 -9.44
N ILE A 133 -9.08 -17.43 -9.07
CA ILE A 133 -10.10 -16.82 -8.19
C ILE A 133 -11.43 -16.75 -8.94
N THR A 134 -12.47 -17.31 -8.33
CA THR A 134 -13.84 -17.31 -8.87
C THR A 134 -14.71 -16.21 -8.24
N ASP A 135 -15.90 -15.99 -8.82
CA ASP A 135 -16.90 -15.07 -8.23
C ASP A 135 -17.31 -15.49 -6.80
N ASP A 136 -17.42 -16.79 -6.54
CA ASP A 136 -17.73 -17.30 -5.21
C ASP A 136 -16.61 -16.99 -4.20
N ASP A 137 -15.35 -17.13 -4.61
CA ASP A 137 -14.19 -16.75 -3.79
C ASP A 137 -14.19 -15.24 -3.51
N LEU A 138 -14.51 -14.42 -4.51
CA LEU A 138 -14.62 -12.97 -4.37
C LEU A 138 -15.68 -12.59 -3.33
N GLU A 139 -16.84 -13.24 -3.32
CA GLU A 139 -17.88 -12.96 -2.32
C GLU A 139 -17.45 -13.35 -0.89
N VAL A 140 -16.74 -14.48 -0.74
CA VAL A 140 -16.15 -14.87 0.55
C VAL A 140 -15.12 -13.83 1.00
N LEU A 141 -14.21 -13.42 0.10
CA LEU A 141 -13.18 -12.43 0.39
C LEU A 141 -13.77 -11.06 0.73
N LYS A 142 -14.82 -10.62 0.03
CA LYS A 142 -15.55 -9.37 0.34
C LYS A 142 -16.14 -9.42 1.75
N THR A 143 -16.76 -10.54 2.12
CA THR A 143 -17.33 -10.72 3.46
C THR A 143 -16.26 -10.64 4.54
N LEU A 144 -15.13 -11.34 4.35
CA LEU A 144 -13.99 -11.28 5.28
C LEU A 144 -13.37 -9.88 5.36
N ALA A 145 -13.28 -9.18 4.23
CA ALA A 145 -12.75 -7.82 4.16
C ALA A 145 -13.65 -6.81 4.92
N LEU A 146 -14.98 -6.90 4.77
CA LEU A 146 -15.92 -6.04 5.50
C LEU A 146 -15.89 -6.30 7.01
N ASN A 147 -15.89 -7.57 7.41
CA ASN A 147 -15.81 -7.94 8.83
C ASN A 147 -14.49 -7.48 9.47
N SER A 148 -13.37 -7.62 8.76
CA SER A 148 -12.07 -7.14 9.24
C SER A 148 -11.93 -5.61 9.22
N PHE A 149 -12.58 -4.93 8.26
CA PHE A 149 -12.62 -3.47 8.21
C PHE A 149 -13.29 -2.88 9.45
N GLU A 150 -14.36 -3.51 9.96
CA GLU A 150 -15.06 -3.06 11.16
C GLU A 150 -14.13 -2.99 12.39
N ILE A 151 -13.23 -3.97 12.54
CA ILE A 151 -12.22 -3.97 13.61
C ILE A 151 -11.35 -2.71 13.52
N SER A 152 -10.82 -2.43 12.33
CA SER A 152 -9.95 -1.29 12.07
C SER A 152 -10.69 0.05 12.21
N TYR A 153 -11.93 0.11 11.75
CA TYR A 153 -12.80 1.28 11.84
C TYR A 153 -13.09 1.64 13.30
N ASN A 154 -13.48 0.64 14.11
CA ASN A 154 -13.75 0.83 15.53
C ASN A 154 -12.51 1.27 16.31
N HIS A 155 -11.34 0.74 15.98
CA HIS A 155 -10.08 1.20 16.59
C HIS A 155 -9.78 2.67 16.24
N LYS A 156 -9.87 3.06 14.97
CA LYS A 156 -9.64 4.45 14.53
C LYS A 156 -10.62 5.43 15.17
N LYS A 157 -11.89 5.05 15.26
CA LYS A 157 -12.92 5.86 15.92
C LYS A 157 -12.60 6.13 17.39
N LYS A 158 -12.06 5.14 18.13
CA LYS A 158 -11.63 5.31 19.54
C LYS A 158 -10.46 6.28 19.70
N LEU A 159 -9.63 6.43 18.66
CA LEU A 159 -8.46 7.30 18.66
C LEU A 159 -8.74 8.70 18.07
N ASP A 160 -10.02 9.05 17.84
CA ASP A 160 -10.43 10.28 17.13
C ASP A 160 -9.73 10.46 15.77
N PHE A 161 -9.36 9.37 15.11
CA PHE A 161 -8.93 9.38 13.71
C PHE A 161 -10.18 9.50 12.83
N ILE A 162 -10.62 10.74 12.59
CA ILE A 162 -11.72 11.05 11.67
C ILE A 162 -11.21 10.85 10.23
N PHE A 163 -11.96 10.07 9.43
CA PHE A 163 -11.71 9.77 8.02
C PHE A 163 -11.91 11.00 7.10
#